data_AF-A0A955MEJ8-F1
#
_entry.id   AF-A0A955MEJ8-F1
#
_cell.length_a   1.000
_cell.length_b   1.000
_cell.length_c   1.000
_cell.angle_alpha   90.00
_cell.angle_beta   90.00
_cell.angle_gamma   90.00
#
_symmetry.space_group_name_H-M   'P 1'
#
loop_
_entity.id
_entity.type
_entity.pdbx_description
1 polymer ?
#
loop_
_entity_poly.entity_id
_entity_poly.type
_entity_poly.pdbx_seq_one_letter_code
_entity_poly.pdbx_strand_id
1 'polypeptide(L)'
;MKNVFAVLLLSFLLTGCLSGGMPYEHVSFNDGITQKEAIAIARNHLSTLDVAYRYNPNKPVVKERSRTWYVFFPEYMKFRPAFQKGNPYRVEISTITGEIIDVGINRGFTVYF
;
A
#
# COMPACT_ATOMS: atom_id res chain seq x y z
N MET A 1 -67.91 19.40 13.17
CA MET A 1 -67.04 18.55 12.31
C MET A 1 -66.01 19.42 11.57
N LYS A 2 -65.03 20.03 12.27
CA LYS A 2 -63.99 20.87 11.63
C LYS A 2 -62.56 20.60 12.13
N ASN A 3 -62.38 19.77 13.16
CA ASN A 3 -61.07 19.59 13.82
C ASN A 3 -60.41 18.22 13.58
N VAL A 4 -61.05 17.31 12.82
CA VAL A 4 -60.48 15.97 12.53
C VAL A 4 -59.53 16.02 11.33
N PHE A 5 -59.71 16.98 10.42
CA PHE A 5 -58.91 17.09 9.19
C PHE A 5 -57.46 17.55 9.46
N ALA A 6 -57.24 18.34 10.51
CA ALA A 6 -55.91 18.86 10.85
C ALA A 6 -54.99 17.81 11.50
N VAL A 7 -55.57 16.84 12.22
CA VAL A 7 -54.78 15.78 12.91
C VAL A 7 -54.25 14.76 11.91
N LEU A 8 -55.01 14.44 10.85
CA LEU A 8 -54.56 13.53 9.79
C LEU A 8 -53.41 14.11 8.94
N LEU A 9 -53.37 15.44 8.76
CA LEU A 9 -52.34 16.10 7.96
C LEU A 9 -50.98 16.15 8.65
N LEU A 10 -50.95 16.29 9.99
CA LEU A 10 -49.70 16.34 10.76
C LEU A 10 -48.97 14.98 10.79
N SER A 11 -49.69 13.87 10.71
CA SER A 11 -49.12 12.52 10.67
C SER A 11 -48.42 12.16 9.35
N PHE A 12 -48.67 12.89 8.26
CA PHE A 12 -47.99 12.66 6.97
C PHE A 12 -46.65 13.40 6.85
N LEU A 13 -46.41 14.44 7.65
CA LEU A 13 -45.16 15.21 7.63
C LEU A 13 -44.02 14.56 8.43
N LEU A 14 -44.32 13.64 9.35
CA LEU A 14 -43.33 12.99 10.21
C LEU A 14 -42.73 11.71 9.62
N THR A 15 -43.36 11.09 8.63
CA THR A 15 -42.87 9.86 7.97
C THR A 15 -41.88 10.14 6.83
N GLY A 16 -41.69 11.41 6.44
CA GLY A 16 -40.81 11.82 5.35
C GLY A 16 -39.35 12.11 5.71
N CYS A 17 -38.93 11.93 6.97
CA CYS A 17 -37.60 12.36 7.42
C CYS A 17 -36.60 11.22 7.70
N LEU A 18 -36.96 9.94 7.53
CA LEU A 18 -36.06 8.80 7.79
C LEU A 18 -35.60 8.06 6.52
N SER A 19 -35.88 8.58 5.33
CA SER A 19 -35.37 8.05 4.05
C SER A 19 -34.36 8.97 3.36
N GLY A 20 -33.80 9.93 4.09
CA GLY A 20 -32.45 10.41 3.80
C GLY A 20 -31.51 9.28 4.19
N GLY A 21 -31.38 8.27 3.31
CA GLY A 21 -30.38 7.23 3.47
C GLY A 21 -29.10 7.94 3.89
N MET A 22 -28.53 7.52 5.01
CA MET A 22 -27.19 7.96 5.37
C MET A 22 -26.41 7.85 4.06
N PRO A 23 -25.76 8.93 3.56
CA PRO A 23 -24.79 8.71 2.51
C PRO A 23 -23.98 7.56 3.07
N TYR A 24 -23.96 6.42 2.38
CA TYR A 24 -23.00 5.41 2.70
C TYR A 24 -21.71 6.20 2.58
N GLU A 25 -21.18 6.61 3.72
CA GLU A 25 -19.78 6.96 3.82
C GLU A 25 -19.17 5.74 3.16
N HIS A 26 -18.61 5.96 1.98
CA HIS A 26 -17.54 5.11 1.54
C HIS A 26 -16.53 5.25 2.67
N VAL A 27 -16.68 4.42 3.70
CA VAL A 27 -15.64 4.11 4.64
C VAL A 27 -14.58 3.57 3.71
N SER A 28 -13.65 4.43 3.31
CA SER A 28 -12.48 4.02 2.57
C SER A 28 -11.86 2.99 3.48
N PHE A 29 -12.03 1.72 3.13
CA PHE A 29 -11.47 0.61 3.85
C PHE A 29 -9.96 0.80 3.73
N ASN A 30 -9.35 1.48 4.71
CA ASN A 30 -7.91 1.65 4.87
C ASN A 30 -7.19 1.56 3.52
N ASP A 31 -7.18 2.65 2.75
CA ASP A 31 -6.38 2.74 1.53
C ASP A 31 -4.99 2.25 1.92
N GLY A 32 -4.66 1.02 1.50
CA GLY A 32 -3.44 0.36 1.92
C GLY A 32 -2.23 1.23 1.59
N ILE A 33 -1.07 0.90 2.15
CA ILE A 33 0.11 1.71 1.86
C ILE A 33 0.37 1.78 0.35
N THR A 34 0.63 2.99 -0.13
CA THR A 34 0.91 3.26 -1.53
C THR A 34 2.27 2.68 -1.93
N GLN A 35 2.49 2.53 -3.24
CA GLN A 35 3.81 2.15 -3.77
C GLN A 35 4.93 3.10 -3.28
N LYS A 36 4.63 4.40 -3.16
CA LYS A 36 5.59 5.41 -2.69
C LYS A 36 5.97 5.20 -1.23
N GLU A 37 5.00 4.88 -0.38
CA GLU A 37 5.23 4.57 1.03
C GLU A 37 5.99 3.26 1.20
N ALA A 38 5.66 2.23 0.42
CA ALA A 38 6.42 0.98 0.40
C ALA A 38 7.90 1.22 0.05
N ILE A 39 8.19 2.07 -0.94
CA ILE A 39 9.56 2.45 -1.30
C ILE A 39 10.25 3.17 -0.14
N ALA A 40 9.57 4.09 0.54
CA ALA A 40 10.12 4.83 1.67
C ALA A 40 10.47 3.90 2.83
N ILE A 41 9.56 2.98 3.19
CA ILE A 41 9.76 1.96 4.23
C ILE A 41 10.95 1.06 3.87
N ALA A 42 10.97 0.53 2.64
CA ALA A 42 12.05 -0.33 2.16
C ALA A 42 13.42 0.38 2.13
N ARG A 43 13.45 1.67 1.76
CA ARG A 43 14.68 2.47 1.73
C ARG A 43 15.21 2.73 3.13
N ASN A 44 14.31 3.08 4.06
CA ASN A 44 14.68 3.29 5.46
C ASN A 44 15.27 2.01 6.05
N HIS A 45 14.61 0.87 5.82
CA HIS A 45 15.13 -0.44 6.23
C HIS A 45 16.49 -0.75 5.61
N LEU A 46 16.66 -0.55 4.31
CA LEU A 46 17.96 -0.80 3.67
C LEU A 46 19.07 0.04 4.29
N SER A 47 18.79 1.31 4.64
CA SER A 47 19.79 2.24 5.19
C SER A 47 20.28 1.90 6.59
N THR A 48 19.54 1.06 7.34
CA THR A 48 19.96 0.62 8.69
C THR A 48 20.84 -0.62 8.66
N LEU A 49 21.04 -1.23 7.48
CA LEU A 49 21.84 -2.45 7.33
C LEU A 49 23.28 -2.12 6.95
N ASP A 50 24.22 -2.87 7.53
CA ASP A 50 25.64 -2.77 7.16
C ASP A 50 25.90 -3.05 5.68
N VAL A 51 25.00 -3.75 4.98
CA VAL A 51 25.13 -4.08 3.55
C VAL A 51 24.59 -2.99 2.61
N ALA A 52 24.04 -1.89 3.14
CA ALA A 52 23.42 -0.83 2.34
C ALA A 52 24.34 -0.30 1.22
N TYR A 53 25.64 -0.21 1.50
CA TYR A 53 26.66 0.30 0.56
C TYR A 53 26.76 -0.51 -0.74
N ARG A 54 26.25 -1.76 -0.76
CA ARG A 54 26.27 -2.64 -1.94
C ARG A 54 25.10 -2.39 -2.89
N TYR A 55 24.01 -1.81 -2.43
CA TYR A 55 22.75 -1.70 -3.16
C TYR A 55 22.40 -0.25 -3.49
N ASN A 56 21.72 -0.02 -4.62
CA ASN A 56 21.35 1.32 -5.08
C ASN A 56 19.92 1.69 -4.62
N PRO A 57 19.77 2.56 -3.59
CA PRO A 57 18.45 2.96 -3.06
C PRO A 57 17.66 3.90 -3.99
N ASN A 58 18.30 4.42 -5.04
CA ASN A 58 17.71 5.40 -5.96
C ASN A 58 17.05 4.76 -7.18
N LYS A 59 17.31 3.48 -7.42
CA LYS A 59 16.70 2.73 -8.52
C LYS A 59 15.92 1.49 -8.03
N PRO A 60 14.98 1.64 -7.08
CA PRO A 60 14.16 0.52 -6.63
C PRO A 60 13.23 0.08 -7.76
N VAL A 61 13.10 -1.24 -7.94
CA VAL A 61 12.06 -1.83 -8.78
C VAL A 61 10.97 -2.37 -7.85
N VAL A 62 9.72 -1.98 -8.08
CA VAL A 62 8.61 -2.39 -7.23
C VAL A 62 7.65 -3.27 -8.01
N LYS A 63 7.15 -4.32 -7.35
CA LYS A 63 6.09 -5.18 -7.87
C LYS A 63 5.05 -5.41 -6.78
N GLU A 64 3.79 -5.51 -7.16
CA GLU A 64 2.73 -5.93 -6.25
C GLU A 64 2.31 -7.37 -6.57
N ARG A 65 2.17 -8.21 -5.55
CA ARG A 65 1.57 -9.54 -5.71
C ARG A 65 0.95 -9.98 -4.39
N SER A 66 -0.28 -10.50 -4.45
CA SER A 66 -0.95 -11.12 -3.30
C SER A 66 -0.93 -10.24 -2.03
N ARG A 67 -1.32 -8.96 -2.17
CA ARG A 67 -1.33 -7.98 -1.05
C ARG A 67 0.05 -7.73 -0.42
N THR A 68 1.10 -7.91 -1.21
CA THR A 68 2.48 -7.66 -0.81
C THR A 68 3.16 -6.79 -1.85
N TRP A 69 3.78 -5.71 -1.38
CA TRP A 69 4.75 -4.92 -2.12
C TRP A 69 6.12 -5.59 -2.05
N TYR A 70 6.68 -5.91 -3.20
CA TYR A 70 8.04 -6.42 -3.35
C TYR A 70 8.91 -5.30 -3.88
N VAL A 71 9.79 -4.77 -3.03
CA VAL A 71 10.74 -3.72 -3.39
C VAL A 71 12.12 -4.32 -3.57
N PHE A 72 12.70 -4.13 -4.76
CA PHE A 72 14.00 -4.67 -5.14
C PHE A 72 15.02 -3.55 -5.32
N PHE A 73 16.14 -3.61 -4.59
CA PHE A 73 17.26 -2.71 -4.74
C PHE A 73 18.40 -3.40 -5.50
N PRO A 74 18.79 -2.89 -6.68
CA PRO A 74 19.83 -3.51 -7.49
C PRO A 74 21.21 -3.30 -6.86
N GLU A 75 22.06 -4.33 -6.92
CA GLU A 75 23.45 -4.24 -6.49
C GLU A 75 24.28 -3.35 -7.43
N TYR A 76 25.17 -2.50 -6.90
CA TYR A 76 26.07 -1.68 -7.71
C TYR A 76 27.03 -2.56 -8.52
N MET A 77 27.31 -2.15 -9.77
CA MET A 77 28.21 -2.87 -10.67
C MET A 77 29.61 -3.11 -10.10
N LYS A 78 30.13 -2.21 -9.26
CA LYS A 78 31.47 -2.36 -8.65
C LYS A 78 31.61 -3.53 -7.68
N PHE A 79 30.50 -4.10 -7.20
CA PHE A 79 30.52 -5.25 -6.28
C PHE A 79 30.25 -6.59 -6.96
N ARG A 80 30.17 -6.62 -8.30
CA ARG A 80 29.94 -7.85 -9.06
C ARG A 80 30.94 -8.01 -10.21
N PRO A 81 31.31 -9.25 -10.57
CA PRO A 81 32.07 -9.51 -11.79
C PRO A 81 31.36 -8.94 -13.03
N ALA A 82 32.11 -8.46 -14.02
CA ALA A 82 31.58 -7.81 -15.23
C ALA A 82 30.53 -8.65 -15.99
N PHE A 83 30.60 -9.98 -15.84
CA PHE A 83 29.73 -10.95 -16.52
C PHE A 83 28.62 -11.52 -15.62
N GLN A 84 28.55 -11.12 -14.35
CA GLN A 84 27.59 -11.65 -13.40
C GLN A 84 26.45 -10.67 -13.14
N LYS A 85 25.23 -11.19 -13.22
CA LYS A 85 24.02 -10.49 -12.80
C LYS A 85 24.04 -10.33 -11.27
N GLY A 86 23.89 -9.10 -10.80
CA GLY A 86 23.82 -8.82 -9.36
C GLY A 86 22.50 -9.33 -8.79
N ASN A 87 22.54 -9.81 -7.55
CA ASN A 87 21.33 -10.27 -6.86
C ASN A 87 20.71 -9.08 -6.14
N PRO A 88 19.49 -8.65 -6.49
CA PRO A 88 18.89 -7.50 -5.82
C PRO A 88 18.55 -7.85 -4.37
N TYR A 89 18.64 -6.85 -3.50
CA TYR A 89 18.08 -6.93 -2.15
C TYR A 89 16.58 -6.73 -2.23
N ARG A 90 15.80 -7.66 -1.69
CA ARG A 90 14.34 -7.66 -1.69
C ARG A 90 13.83 -7.30 -0.30
N VAL A 91 12.81 -6.47 -0.25
CA VAL A 91 11.98 -6.20 0.92
C VAL A 91 10.53 -6.50 0.55
N GLU A 92 9.88 -7.34 1.34
CA GLU A 92 8.46 -7.68 1.20
C GLU A 92 7.67 -6.92 2.26
N ILE A 93 6.64 -6.19 1.84
CA ILE A 93 5.88 -5.29 2.70
C ILE A 93 4.39 -5.54 2.51
N SER A 94 3.66 -5.68 3.60
CA SER A 94 2.19 -5.79 3.59
C SER A 94 1.57 -4.56 2.92
N THR A 95 0.73 -4.76 1.90
CA THR A 95 0.01 -3.63 1.26
C THR A 95 -1.02 -3.02 2.21
N ILE A 96 -1.42 -3.71 3.28
CA ILE A 96 -2.44 -3.25 4.23
C ILE A 96 -1.81 -2.53 5.43
N THR A 97 -0.81 -3.15 6.06
CA THR A 97 -0.23 -2.65 7.32
C THR A 97 1.04 -1.83 7.13
N GLY A 98 1.71 -1.97 5.98
CA GLY A 98 3.04 -1.40 5.77
C GLY A 98 4.15 -2.09 6.55
N GLU A 99 3.85 -3.19 7.24
CA GLU A 99 4.85 -3.97 7.96
C GLU A 99 5.73 -4.76 7.00
N ILE A 100 7.02 -4.86 7.33
CA ILE A 100 7.97 -5.70 6.62
C ILE A 100 7.68 -7.16 6.98
N ILE A 101 7.33 -7.95 5.98
CA ILE A 101 6.99 -9.38 6.10
C ILE A 101 8.27 -10.22 6.05
N ASP A 102 9.13 -9.94 5.07
CA ASP A 102 10.37 -10.69 4.82
C ASP A 102 11.40 -9.81 4.11
N VAL A 103 12.68 -10.15 4.26
CA VAL A 103 13.79 -9.50 3.58
C VAL A 103 14.85 -10.50 3.16
N GLY A 104 15.51 -10.24 2.02
CA GLY A 104 16.61 -11.10 1.62
C GLY A 104 17.23 -10.76 0.28
N ILE A 105 18.36 -11.41 -0.01
CA ILE A 105 19.00 -11.33 -1.31
C ILE A 105 18.28 -12.29 -2.25
N ASN A 106 17.64 -11.78 -3.31
CA ASN A 106 16.93 -12.64 -4.24
C ASN A 106 17.90 -13.31 -5.21
N ARG A 107 18.37 -14.51 -4.84
CA ARG A 107 19.32 -15.32 -5.63
C ARG A 107 18.72 -15.98 -6.88
N GLY A 108 17.42 -15.78 -7.16
CA GLY A 108 16.71 -16.38 -8.31
C GLY A 108 16.03 -15.38 -9.25
N PHE A 109 16.12 -14.06 -8.99
CA PHE A 109 15.48 -13.03 -9.82
C PHE A 109 16.50 -11.96 -10.24
N THR A 110 16.87 -11.94 -11.52
CA THR A 110 17.67 -10.87 -12.12
C THR A 110 16.75 -9.75 -12.64
N VAL A 111 17.02 -8.50 -12.24
CA VAL A 111 16.45 -7.30 -12.86
C VAL A 111 17.33 -6.86 -14.05
N TYR A 112 16.75 -6.76 -15.24
CA TYR A 112 17.43 -6.25 -16.44
C TYR A 112 17.26 -4.72 -16.54
N PHE A 113 18.32 -4.02 -16.89
CA PHE A 113 18.31 -2.61 -17.30
C PHE A 113 18.54 -2.53 -18.80
#